data_AF-A0A351CFJ0-F1
#
_entry.id   AF-A0A351CFJ0-F1
#
_cell.length_a   1.000
_cell.length_b   1.000
_cell.length_c   1.000
_cell.angle_alpha   90.00
_cell.angle_beta   90.00
_cell.angle_gamma   90.00
#
_symmetry.space_group_name_H-M   'P 1'
#
loop_
_entity.id
_entity.type
_entity.pdbx_description
1 polymer ?
#
loop_
_entity_poly.entity_id
_entity_poly.type
_entity_poly.pdbx_seq_one_letter_code
_entity_poly.pdbx_strand_id
1 'polypeptide(L)'
;ILMPHPKLPDTYNLTSIGFRKLQLFSRFLKPYFESYWIVLNYFMKYPQNSIKAKERLKKIETIGNRMYKKKEIERIEALSIINYNNGIEFFTYNGVKGSDDNEKILFYADSIHKYLNCL
;
A
#
# COMPACT_ATOMS: atom_id res chain seq x y z
N ILE A 1 -27.04 -4.05 7.35
CA ILE A 1 -25.58 -3.79 7.44
C ILE A 1 -25.32 -2.97 8.70
N LEU A 2 -26.09 -1.90 8.89
CA LEU A 2 -26.17 -1.16 10.15
C LEU A 2 -27.47 -1.48 10.89
N MET A 3 -27.47 -1.28 12.20
CA MET A 3 -28.63 -1.37 13.09
C MET A 3 -28.59 -0.17 14.05
N PRO A 4 -29.69 0.57 14.27
CA PRO A 4 -29.67 1.71 15.18
C PRO A 4 -29.25 1.28 16.59
N HIS A 5 -28.48 2.13 17.27
CA HIS A 5 -28.07 1.91 18.64
C HIS A 5 -29.29 2.11 19.57
N PRO A 6 -29.55 1.19 20.52
CA PRO A 6 -30.80 1.18 21.28
C PRO A 6 -30.99 2.39 22.20
N LYS A 7 -29.91 3.12 22.53
CA LYS A 7 -29.93 4.22 23.50
C LYS A 7 -29.38 5.55 22.97
N LEU A 8 -28.72 5.54 21.81
CA LEU A 8 -27.99 6.71 21.32
C LEU A 8 -28.63 7.15 20.00
N PRO A 9 -29.23 8.35 19.93
CA PRO A 9 -29.76 8.86 18.68
C PRO A 9 -28.65 9.00 17.64
N ASP A 10 -28.99 8.80 16.38
CA ASP A 10 -28.09 8.90 15.22
C ASP A 10 -26.82 8.04 15.28
N THR A 11 -26.78 7.07 16.19
CA THR A 11 -25.67 6.12 16.32
C THR A 11 -26.10 4.76 15.78
N TYR A 12 -25.21 4.09 15.05
CA TYR A 12 -25.51 2.81 14.42
C TYR A 12 -24.44 1.77 14.77
N ASN A 13 -24.90 0.59 15.16
CA ASN A 13 -24.08 -0.60 15.34
C ASN A 13 -23.89 -1.33 14.01
N LEU A 14 -22.68 -1.86 13.80
CA LEU A 14 -22.39 -2.74 12.69
C LEU A 14 -22.95 -4.14 12.96
N THR A 15 -23.78 -4.67 12.06
CA THR A 15 -24.29 -6.04 12.20
C THR A 15 -23.22 -7.05 11.78
N SER A 16 -23.30 -8.30 12.26
CA SER A 16 -22.36 -9.37 11.87
C SER A 16 -22.29 -9.60 10.35
N ILE A 17 -23.43 -9.46 9.66
CA ILE A 17 -23.49 -9.51 8.19
C ILE A 17 -22.78 -8.30 7.57
N GLY A 18 -22.97 -7.10 8.15
CA GLY A 18 -22.28 -5.89 7.72
C GLY A 18 -20.77 -6.02 7.88
N PHE A 19 -20.32 -6.53 9.02
CA PHE A 19 -18.91 -6.78 9.31
C PHE A 19 -18.27 -7.73 8.29
N ARG A 20 -18.89 -8.89 8.02
CA ARG A 20 -18.40 -9.83 7.01
C ARG A 20 -18.30 -9.20 5.62
N LYS A 21 -19.28 -8.38 5.22
CA LYS A 21 -19.24 -7.66 3.94
C LYS A 21 -18.07 -6.66 3.91
N LEU A 22 -17.88 -5.88 4.97
CA LEU A 22 -16.77 -4.93 5.07
C LEU A 22 -15.41 -5.63 5.03
N GLN A 23 -15.26 -6.81 5.64
CA GLN A 23 -14.04 -7.60 5.53
C GLN A 23 -13.75 -8.05 4.09
N LEU A 24 -14.77 -8.32 3.28
CA LEU A 24 -14.57 -8.62 1.85
C LEU A 24 -14.09 -7.37 1.11
N PHE A 25 -14.67 -6.20 1.42
CA PHE A 25 -14.25 -4.94 0.80
C PHE A 25 -12.84 -4.53 1.21
N SER A 26 -12.46 -4.74 2.47
CA SER A 26 -11.12 -4.38 2.96
C SER A 26 -10.03 -5.17 2.22
N ARG A 27 -10.31 -6.41 1.80
CA ARG A 27 -9.37 -7.21 0.98
C ARG A 27 -9.02 -6.57 -0.36
N PHE A 28 -9.88 -5.72 -0.93
CA PHE A 28 -9.53 -4.96 -2.14
C PHE A 28 -8.45 -3.91 -1.90
N LEU A 29 -8.24 -3.49 -0.65
CA LEU A 29 -7.16 -2.56 -0.29
C LEU A 29 -5.80 -3.24 -0.23
N LYS A 30 -5.76 -4.56 -0.03
CA LYS A 30 -4.50 -5.32 0.07
C LYS A 30 -3.59 -5.15 -1.16
N PRO A 31 -4.05 -5.37 -2.40
CA PRO A 31 -3.20 -5.15 -3.58
C PRO A 31 -2.75 -3.70 -3.72
N TYR A 32 -3.55 -2.72 -3.27
CA TYR A 32 -3.16 -1.31 -3.28
C TYR A 32 -2.00 -1.03 -2.30
N PHE A 33 -2.11 -1.49 -1.06
CA PHE A 33 -1.02 -1.36 -0.08
C PHE A 33 0.24 -2.13 -0.50
N GLU A 34 0.09 -3.33 -1.05
CA GLU A 34 1.21 -4.12 -1.57
C GLU A 34 1.89 -3.42 -2.77
N SER A 35 1.13 -2.81 -3.69
CA SER A 35 1.72 -2.00 -4.77
C SER A 35 2.57 -0.85 -4.23
N TYR A 36 2.09 -0.15 -3.20
CA TYR A 36 2.81 0.98 -2.59
C TYR A 36 4.03 0.49 -1.80
N TRP A 37 3.95 -0.68 -1.17
CA TRP A 37 5.08 -1.33 -0.52
C TRP A 37 6.21 -1.65 -1.50
N ILE A 38 5.88 -2.14 -2.70
CA ILE A 38 6.84 -2.41 -3.77
C ILE A 38 7.56 -1.13 -4.21
N VAL A 39 6.81 -0.03 -4.37
CA VAL A 39 7.39 1.27 -4.73
C VAL A 39 8.28 1.80 -3.60
N LEU A 40 7.85 1.67 -2.34
CA LEU A 40 8.65 2.09 -1.19
C LEU A 40 9.96 1.29 -1.09
N ASN A 41 9.93 -0.02 -1.39
CA ASN A 41 11.12 -0.86 -1.49
C ASN A 41 12.12 -0.39 -2.55
N TYR A 42 11.63 0.20 -3.64
CA TYR A 42 12.51 0.85 -4.60
C TYR A 42 13.19 2.07 -3.96
N PHE A 43 12.44 2.96 -3.32
CA PHE A 43 13.02 4.15 -2.68
C PHE A 43 13.96 3.81 -1.52
N MET A 44 13.72 2.72 -0.79
CA MET A 44 14.65 2.20 0.22
C MET A 44 16.01 1.79 -0.34
N LYS A 45 16.08 1.38 -1.61
CA LYS A 45 17.28 0.77 -2.21
C LYS A 45 18.10 1.72 -3.06
N TYR A 46 17.47 2.72 -3.68
CA TYR A 46 18.12 3.57 -4.67
C TYR A 46 18.22 5.02 -4.17
N PRO A 47 19.42 5.64 -4.23
CA PRO A 47 19.60 7.06 -3.91
C PRO A 47 18.81 7.96 -4.84
N GLN A 48 18.56 9.19 -4.38
CA GLN A 48 17.85 10.18 -5.18
C GLN A 48 18.60 10.46 -6.51
N ASN A 49 17.84 10.65 -7.60
CA ASN A 49 18.36 10.96 -8.95
C ASN A 49 19.31 9.92 -9.56
N SER A 50 19.44 8.73 -8.96
CA SER A 50 20.34 7.68 -9.47
C SER A 50 19.87 7.03 -10.77
N ILE A 51 18.57 7.10 -11.09
CA ILE A 51 17.95 6.39 -12.21
C ILE A 51 16.93 7.32 -12.92
N LYS A 52 16.92 7.30 -14.25
CA LYS A 52 15.95 8.05 -15.06
C LYS A 52 14.51 7.54 -14.83
N ALA A 53 13.51 8.42 -14.92
CA ALA A 53 12.11 8.08 -14.64
C ALA A 53 11.59 6.84 -15.41
N LYS A 54 11.95 6.68 -16.70
CA LYS A 54 11.55 5.54 -17.52
C LYS A 54 12.20 4.21 -17.08
N GLU A 55 13.42 4.27 -16.56
CA GLU A 55 14.14 3.10 -16.05
C GLU A 55 13.68 2.72 -14.64
N ARG A 56 13.26 3.72 -13.84
CA ARG A 56 12.71 3.51 -12.50
C ARG A 56 11.50 2.56 -12.52
N LEU A 57 10.54 2.75 -13.43
CA LEU A 57 9.35 1.90 -13.50
C LEU A 57 9.74 0.43 -13.76
N LYS A 58 10.66 0.18 -14.70
CA LYS A 58 11.17 -1.19 -14.97
C LYS A 58 11.83 -1.82 -13.75
N LYS A 59 12.57 -1.03 -12.95
CA LYS A 59 13.18 -1.51 -11.70
C LYS A 59 12.12 -1.86 -10.66
N ILE A 60 11.09 -1.03 -10.51
CA ILE A 60 9.95 -1.29 -9.61
C ILE A 60 9.21 -2.56 -10.03
N GLU A 61 8.93 -2.74 -11.32
CA GLU A 61 8.33 -3.99 -11.83
C GLU A 61 9.20 -5.22 -11.52
N THR A 62 10.52 -5.10 -11.69
CA THR A 62 11.45 -6.18 -11.36
C THR A 62 11.43 -6.51 -9.87
N ILE A 63 11.37 -5.48 -9.01
CA ILE A 63 11.24 -5.65 -7.55
C ILE A 63 9.92 -6.33 -7.22
N GLY A 64 8.79 -5.85 -7.75
CA GLY A 64 7.47 -6.43 -7.48
C GLY A 64 7.38 -7.90 -7.89
N ASN A 65 7.84 -8.24 -9.09
CA ASN A 65 7.89 -9.63 -9.56
C ASN A 65 8.73 -10.53 -8.62
N ARG A 66 9.86 -10.01 -8.12
CA ARG A 66 10.70 -10.73 -7.16
C ARG A 66 9.98 -10.90 -5.82
N MET A 67 9.35 -9.85 -5.30
CA MET A 67 8.60 -9.86 -4.04
C MET A 67 7.45 -10.88 -4.10
N TYR A 68 6.70 -10.91 -5.21
CA TYR A 68 5.64 -11.89 -5.42
C TYR A 68 6.17 -13.33 -5.42
N LYS A 69 7.24 -13.60 -6.19
CA LYS A 69 7.88 -14.93 -6.22
C LYS A 69 8.38 -15.39 -4.85
N LYS A 70 8.83 -14.45 -4.01
CA LYS A 70 9.30 -14.71 -2.65
C LYS A 70 8.17 -14.74 -1.61
N LYS A 71 6.92 -14.52 -2.01
CA LYS A 71 5.76 -14.39 -1.12
C LYS A 71 5.89 -13.26 -0.08
N GLU A 72 6.65 -12.22 -0.43
CA GLU A 72 6.73 -10.97 0.36
C GLU A 72 5.48 -10.09 0.13
N ILE A 73 4.75 -10.36 -0.95
CA ILE A 73 3.39 -9.87 -1.23
C ILE A 73 2.52 -11.05 -1.64
N GLU A 74 1.22 -10.99 -1.37
CA GLU A 74 0.30 -12.09 -1.58
C GLU A 74 -0.46 -11.98 -2.91
N ARG A 75 -0.84 -10.77 -3.33
CA ARG A 75 -1.76 -10.55 -4.44
C ARG A 75 -1.02 -10.23 -5.72
N ILE A 76 -1.25 -11.01 -6.78
CA ILE A 76 -0.65 -10.73 -8.10
C ILE A 76 -1.17 -9.40 -8.67
N GLU A 77 -2.36 -8.99 -8.26
CA GLU A 77 -2.99 -7.70 -8.59
C GLU A 77 -2.19 -6.50 -8.06
N ALA A 78 -1.32 -6.71 -7.06
CA ALA A 78 -0.38 -5.69 -6.60
C ALA A 78 0.68 -5.34 -7.67
N LEU A 79 0.87 -6.19 -8.69
CA LEU A 79 1.76 -5.95 -9.82
C LEU A 79 1.10 -5.03 -10.87
N SER A 80 0.64 -3.86 -10.44
CA SER A 80 -0.11 -2.89 -11.25
C SER A 80 0.74 -1.67 -11.59
N ILE A 81 1.00 -1.47 -12.88
CA ILE A 81 1.73 -0.30 -13.40
C ILE A 81 1.03 1.01 -13.00
N ILE A 82 -0.30 1.03 -13.02
CA ILE A 82 -1.10 2.20 -12.64
C ILE A 82 -0.85 2.53 -11.16
N ASN A 83 -0.91 1.52 -10.27
CA ASN A 83 -0.65 1.73 -8.85
C ASN A 83 0.82 2.11 -8.58
N TYR A 84 1.77 1.61 -9.37
CA TYR A 84 3.16 2.00 -9.25
C TYR A 84 3.37 3.48 -9.58
N ASN A 85 2.76 3.97 -10.66
CA ASN A 85 2.83 5.40 -10.99
C ASN A 85 2.20 6.26 -9.89
N ASN A 86 1.01 5.88 -9.40
CA ASN A 86 0.36 6.57 -8.29
C ASN A 86 1.22 6.57 -7.02
N GLY A 87 1.85 5.44 -6.69
CA GLY A 87 2.74 5.31 -5.54
C GLY A 87 4.00 6.16 -5.68
N ILE A 88 4.60 6.18 -6.87
CA ILE A 88 5.75 7.05 -7.18
C ILE A 88 5.37 8.51 -6.95
N GLU A 89 4.25 8.96 -7.52
CA GLU A 89 3.78 10.35 -7.39
C GLU A 89 3.49 10.70 -5.94
N PHE A 90 2.76 9.82 -5.23
CA PHE A 90 2.44 9.99 -3.82
C PHE A 90 3.70 10.13 -2.96
N PHE A 91 4.65 9.20 -3.05
CA PHE A 91 5.87 9.24 -2.25
C PHE A 91 6.74 10.45 -2.60
N THR A 92 6.89 10.75 -3.90
CA THR A 92 7.66 11.92 -4.35
C THR A 92 7.06 13.23 -3.84
N TYR A 93 5.72 13.37 -3.90
CA TYR A 93 4.98 14.54 -3.42
C TYR A 93 5.17 14.74 -1.91
N ASN A 94 5.18 13.64 -1.14
CA ASN A 94 5.44 13.67 0.29
C ASN A 94 6.94 13.70 0.64
N GLY A 95 7.80 13.81 -0.36
CA GLY A 95 9.24 14.00 -0.23
C GLY A 95 10.01 12.75 0.20
N VAL A 96 9.57 11.58 -0.26
CA VAL A 96 10.39 10.36 -0.38
C VAL A 96 10.88 10.29 -1.82
N LYS A 97 12.17 10.57 -2.03
CA LYS A 97 12.82 10.68 -3.34
C LYS A 97 13.94 9.67 -3.53
N GLY A 98 14.43 9.06 -2.46
CA GLY A 98 15.43 8.00 -2.48
C GLY A 98 15.79 7.51 -1.09
N SER A 99 16.82 6.67 -1.01
CA SER A 99 17.28 6.03 0.23
C SER A 99 17.79 7.01 1.28
N ASP A 100 17.98 8.28 0.90
CA ASP A 100 18.43 9.35 1.78
C ASP A 100 17.30 9.83 2.71
N ASP A 101 16.02 9.60 2.34
CA ASP A 101 14.84 10.06 3.08
C ASP A 101 14.38 9.07 4.18
N ASN A 102 15.33 8.56 4.98
CA ASN A 102 15.13 7.44 5.90
C ASN A 102 13.96 7.62 6.88
N GLU A 103 13.81 8.79 7.51
CA GLU A 103 12.74 9.03 8.49
C GLU A 103 11.34 8.89 7.86
N LYS A 104 11.16 9.45 6.67
CA LYS A 104 9.88 9.38 5.93
C LYS A 104 9.62 7.98 5.41
N ILE A 105 10.66 7.30 4.94
CA ILE A 105 10.59 5.90 4.51
C ILE A 105 10.09 5.02 5.66
N LEU A 106 10.65 5.18 6.87
CA LEU A 106 10.23 4.44 8.05
C LEU A 106 8.78 4.74 8.40
N PHE A 107 8.37 6.01 8.41
CA PHE A 107 6.98 6.41 8.66
C PHE A 107 5.98 5.71 7.72
N TYR A 108 6.28 5.68 6.42
CA TYR A 108 5.40 5.01 5.44
C TYR A 108 5.47 3.48 5.54
N ALA A 109 6.63 2.91 5.82
CA ALA A 109 6.78 1.47 6.01
C ALA A 109 5.92 1.00 7.20
N ASP A 110 6.02 1.68 8.34
CA ASP A 110 5.23 1.37 9.54
C ASP A 110 3.73 1.51 9.28
N SER A 111 3.34 2.59 8.58
CA SER A 111 1.94 2.84 8.22
C SER A 111 1.39 1.73 7.31
N ILE A 112 2.12 1.35 6.26
CA ILE A 112 1.70 0.30 5.33
C ILE A 112 1.61 -1.06 6.05
N HIS A 113 2.61 -1.42 6.84
CA HIS A 113 2.60 -2.68 7.58
C HIS A 113 1.48 -2.75 8.61
N LYS A 114 1.19 -1.64 9.30
CA LYS A 114 0.05 -1.54 10.21
C LYS A 114 -1.25 -1.89 9.49
N TYR A 115 -1.51 -1.32 8.31
CA TYR A 115 -2.74 -1.61 7.56
C TYR A 115 -2.75 -3.01 6.96
N LEU A 116 -1.63 -3.51 6.43
CA LEU A 116 -1.54 -4.88 5.91
C LEU A 116 -1.83 -5.93 6.99
N ASN A 117 -1.44 -5.67 8.24
CA ASN A 117 -1.73 -6.55 9.37
C ASN A 117 -3.22 -6.53 9.80
N CYS A 118 -4.00 -5.55 9.33
CA CYS A 118 -5.44 -5.47 9.58
C CYS A 118 -6.29 -6.15 8.49
N LEU A 119 -5.68 -6.65 7.41
CA LEU A 119 -6.35 -7.16 6.19
C LEU A 119 -6.20 -8.67 6.01
#